data_AF-A0A6J2JPZ4-F1
#
_entry.id   AF-A0A6J2JPZ4-F1
#
_cell.length_a   1.000
_cell.length_b   1.000
_cell.length_c   1.000
_cell.angle_alpha   90.00
_cell.angle_beta   90.00
_cell.angle_gamma   90.00
#
_symmetry.space_group_name_H-M   'P 1'
#
loop_
_entity.id
_entity.type
_entity.pdbx_description
1 polymer ?
#
loop_
_entity_poly.entity_id
_entity_poly.type
_entity_poly.pdbx_seq_one_letter_code
_entity_poly.pdbx_strand_id
1 'polypeptide(L)'
;MIRTLEIKLEKEASGKREMIFAHDICDLCKELVDRDSNYYKYFKHIDFPATPGGGDYPIHDFVLDADEIPLNSYNVGLYVATMNIYENPTGDCKANKEFLCSLHLGLSVEME
;
A
#
# COMPACT_ATOMS: atom_id res chain seq x y z
N MET A 1 7.59 -15.54 9.24
CA MET A 1 8.16 -14.22 9.54
C MET A 1 7.14 -13.21 9.07
N ILE A 2 6.51 -12.48 9.99
CA ILE A 2 5.36 -11.63 9.66
C ILE A 2 5.89 -10.29 9.12
N ARG A 3 5.23 -9.77 8.09
CA ARG A 3 5.57 -8.48 7.50
C ARG A 3 4.50 -7.46 7.86
N THR A 4 4.93 -6.24 8.16
CA THR A 4 4.04 -5.09 8.35
C THR A 4 4.28 -4.09 7.22
N LEU A 5 3.22 -3.54 6.67
CA LEU A 5 3.27 -2.48 5.65
C LEU A 5 2.71 -1.19 6.24
N GLU A 6 3.51 -0.14 6.30
CA GLU A 6 3.07 1.23 6.58
C GLU A 6 2.88 1.96 5.24
N ILE A 7 1.71 2.56 5.05
CA ILE A 7 1.36 3.35 3.86
C ILE A 7 1.16 4.79 4.31
N LYS A 8 1.84 5.72 3.65
CA LYS A 8 1.66 7.17 3.82
C LYS A 8 1.34 7.78 2.48
N LEU A 9 0.30 8.61 2.42
CA LEU A 9 -0.06 9.38 1.24
C LEU A 9 0.04 10.85 1.57
N GLU A 10 0.82 11.55 0.78
CA GLU A 10 1.02 12.99 0.86
C GLU A 10 0.48 13.65 -0.39
N LYS A 11 -0.19 14.79 -0.24
CA LYS A 11 -0.65 15.63 -1.36
C LYS A 11 0.18 16.91 -1.40
N GLU A 12 0.56 17.34 -2.60
CA GLU A 12 1.16 18.65 -2.79
C GLU A 12 0.09 19.74 -2.73
N ALA A 13 0.25 20.68 -1.80
CA ALA A 13 -0.57 21.86 -1.64
C ALA A 13 0.33 23.07 -1.37
N SER A 14 0.21 24.11 -2.20
CA SER A 14 0.94 25.38 -2.04
C SER A 14 2.47 25.23 -1.89
N GLY A 15 3.08 24.32 -2.65
CA GLY A 15 4.53 24.06 -2.63
C GLY A 15 5.03 23.29 -1.41
N LYS A 16 4.11 22.73 -0.60
CA LYS A 16 4.42 21.82 0.51
C LYS A 16 3.71 20.49 0.31
N ARG A 17 4.24 19.44 0.95
CA ARG A 17 3.57 18.14 1.04
C ARG A 17 2.87 18.03 2.37
N GLU A 18 1.59 17.71 2.32
CA GLU A 18 0.75 17.49 3.49
C GLU A 18 0.33 16.02 3.52
N MET A 19 0.56 15.35 4.65
CA MET A 19 0.09 13.98 4.84
C MET A 19 -1.43 13.97 4.97
N ILE A 20 -2.09 13.28 4.06
CA ILE A 20 -3.56 13.19 4.01
C ILE A 20 -4.07 11.83 4.48
N PHE A 21 -3.21 10.81 4.48
CA PHE A 21 -3.56 9.48 4.91
C PHE A 21 -2.31 8.74 5.40
N ALA A 22 -2.47 7.99 6.48
CA ALA A 22 -1.50 7.04 6.97
C ALA A 22 -2.22 5.79 7.49
N HIS A 23 -1.71 4.62 7.15
CA HIS A 23 -2.33 3.35 7.52
C HIS A 23 -1.31 2.22 7.63
N ASP A 24 -1.52 1.35 8.60
CA ASP A 24 -0.66 0.19 8.85
C ASP A 24 -1.42 -1.12 8.59
N ILE A 25 -0.82 -2.02 7.82
CA ILE A 25 -1.23 -3.42 7.69
C ILE A 25 -0.28 -4.27 8.54
N CYS A 26 -0.75 -4.73 9.70
CA CYS A 26 0.10 -5.33 10.71
C CYS A 26 0.61 -6.73 10.37
N ASP A 27 -0.26 -7.56 9.79
CA ASP A 27 0.07 -8.90 9.31
C ASP A 27 -0.23 -8.98 7.81
N LEU A 28 0.67 -8.39 7.01
CA LEU A 28 0.55 -8.38 5.56
C LEU A 28 0.42 -9.81 5.01
N CYS A 29 1.17 -10.76 5.57
CA CYS A 29 1.14 -12.16 5.11
C CYS A 29 -0.25 -12.78 5.22
N LYS A 30 -0.96 -12.49 6.33
CA LYS A 30 -2.35 -12.93 6.49
C LYS A 30 -3.29 -12.23 5.50
N GLU A 31 -3.16 -10.91 5.34
CA GLU A 31 -4.03 -10.16 4.42
C GLU A 31 -3.87 -10.57 2.94
N LEU A 32 -2.68 -11.04 2.54
CA LEU A 32 -2.43 -11.50 1.16
C LEU A 32 -3.24 -12.74 0.78
N VAL A 33 -3.61 -13.58 1.75
CA VAL A 33 -4.15 -14.92 1.51
C VAL A 33 -5.60 -15.06 1.96
N ASP A 34 -6.04 -14.15 2.83
CA ASP A 34 -7.40 -14.09 3.35
C ASP A 34 -8.32 -13.45 2.29
N ARG A 35 -9.24 -14.26 1.76
CA ARG A 35 -10.23 -13.78 0.76
C ARG A 35 -11.25 -12.82 1.34
N ASP A 36 -11.43 -12.85 2.66
CA ASP A 36 -12.32 -11.94 3.38
C ASP A 36 -11.59 -10.66 3.81
N SER A 37 -10.30 -10.52 3.49
CA SER A 37 -9.54 -9.29 3.68
C SER A 37 -10.12 -8.14 2.86
N ASN A 38 -10.22 -6.96 3.49
CA ASN A 38 -10.54 -5.71 2.78
C ASN A 38 -9.50 -5.36 1.70
N TYR A 39 -8.30 -5.95 1.76
CA TYR A 39 -7.22 -5.75 0.79
C TYR A 39 -7.19 -6.80 -0.31
N TYR A 40 -7.98 -7.88 -0.20
CA TYR A 40 -7.95 -9.00 -1.15
C TYR A 40 -8.18 -8.54 -2.59
N LYS A 41 -9.08 -7.56 -2.81
CA LYS A 41 -9.34 -7.00 -4.13
C LYS A 41 -8.13 -6.36 -4.80
N TYR A 42 -7.16 -5.86 -4.02
CA TYR A 42 -5.93 -5.27 -4.52
C TYR A 42 -4.83 -6.31 -4.73
N PHE A 43 -4.74 -7.29 -3.82
CA PHE A 43 -3.68 -8.29 -3.83
C PHE A 43 -3.97 -9.50 -4.73
N LYS A 44 -5.22 -9.77 -5.10
CA LYS A 44 -5.60 -10.88 -5.99
C LYS A 44 -4.93 -10.87 -7.37
N HIS A 45 -4.35 -9.73 -7.76
CA HIS A 45 -3.61 -9.53 -9.02
C HIS A 45 -2.15 -9.98 -8.93
N ILE A 46 -1.71 -10.39 -7.73
CA ILE A 46 -0.38 -10.88 -7.46
C ILE A 46 -0.55 -12.31 -6.94
N ASP A 47 0.04 -13.29 -7.64
CA ASP A 47 -0.07 -14.71 -7.28
C ASP A 47 0.84 -15.05 -6.08
N PHE A 48 0.54 -14.47 -4.92
CA PHE A 48 1.28 -14.76 -3.70
C PHE A 48 0.94 -16.16 -3.18
N PRO A 49 1.94 -16.99 -2.83
CA PRO A 49 1.72 -18.21 -2.09
C PRO A 49 1.31 -17.87 -0.65
N ALA A 50 0.69 -18.84 0.05
CA ALA A 50 0.18 -18.67 1.41
C ALA A 50 1.22 -18.11 2.40
N THR A 51 2.49 -18.41 2.16
CA THR A 51 3.63 -17.87 2.89
C THR A 51 4.68 -17.42 1.86
N PRO A 52 4.71 -16.13 1.47
CA PRO A 52 5.69 -15.66 0.50
C PRO A 52 7.10 -15.76 1.08
N GLY A 53 7.97 -16.48 0.37
CA GLY A 53 9.41 -16.48 0.59
C GLY A 53 10.11 -15.33 -0.13
N GLY A 54 11.43 -15.23 -0.01
CA GLY A 54 12.21 -14.36 -0.89
C GLY A 54 12.16 -14.88 -2.32
N GLY A 55 11.90 -14.00 -3.29
CA GLY A 55 11.80 -14.36 -4.70
C GLY A 55 11.06 -13.31 -5.51
N ASP A 56 11.01 -13.53 -6.82
CA ASP A 56 10.29 -12.68 -7.76
C ASP A 56 8.85 -13.18 -7.92
N TYR A 57 7.89 -12.26 -7.81
CA TYR A 57 6.47 -12.55 -7.99
C TYR A 57 5.92 -11.74 -9.17
N PRO A 58 5.34 -12.37 -10.19
CA PRO A 58 4.74 -11.65 -11.31
C PRO A 58 3.46 -10.93 -10.87
N ILE A 59 3.22 -9.75 -11.46
CA ILE A 59 1.98 -8.97 -11.30
C ILE A 59 1.17 -9.17 -12.58
N HIS A 60 -0.07 -9.66 -12.45
CA HIS A 60 -0.95 -10.00 -13.55
C HIS A 60 -2.15 -9.05 -13.62
N ASP A 61 -2.42 -8.51 -14.81
CA ASP A 61 -3.64 -7.77 -15.13
C ASP A 61 -4.06 -6.76 -14.06
N PHE A 62 -3.12 -5.90 -13.63
CA PHE A 62 -3.42 -4.79 -12.72
C PHE A 62 -4.14 -3.67 -13.50
N VAL A 63 -5.47 -3.80 -13.58
CA VAL A 63 -6.34 -2.75 -14.10
C VAL A 63 -6.77 -1.90 -12.92
N LEU A 64 -6.37 -0.63 -12.93
CA LEU A 64 -6.89 0.37 -12.00
C LEU A 64 -8.38 0.53 -12.25
N ASP A 65 -9.19 0.08 -11.31
CA ASP A 65 -10.63 0.33 -11.35
C ASP A 65 -10.85 1.82 -11.03
N ALA A 66 -11.29 2.59 -12.03
CA ALA A 66 -11.41 4.05 -11.95
C ALA A 66 -12.47 4.50 -10.92
N ASP A 67 -13.31 3.57 -10.47
CA ASP A 67 -14.41 3.83 -9.53
C ASP A 67 -13.95 4.12 -8.09
N GLU A 68 -12.67 3.86 -7.76
CA GLU A 68 -12.21 3.90 -6.37
C GLU A 68 -11.63 5.25 -5.91
N ILE A 69 -11.15 6.08 -6.83
CA ILE A 69 -10.66 7.43 -6.49
C ILE A 69 -11.72 8.43 -6.95
N PRO A 70 -12.53 9.02 -6.05
CA PRO A 70 -13.56 9.96 -6.46
C PRO A 70 -12.92 11.16 -7.16
N LEU A 71 -13.07 11.25 -8.48
CA LEU A 71 -12.54 12.33 -9.28
C LEU A 71 -13.39 13.58 -9.07
N ASN A 72 -12.85 14.52 -8.30
CA ASN A 72 -13.45 15.83 -8.07
C ASN A 72 -12.34 16.87 -7.84
N SER A 73 -12.71 18.14 -7.84
CA SER A 73 -11.76 19.24 -7.69
C SER A 73 -10.93 19.21 -6.41
N TYR A 74 -11.41 18.53 -5.35
CA TYR A 74 -10.66 18.37 -4.10
C TYR A 74 -9.57 17.30 -4.21
N ASN A 75 -9.71 16.35 -5.14
CA ASN A 75 -8.79 15.23 -5.32
C ASN A 75 -7.84 15.41 -6.52
N VAL A 76 -7.99 16.47 -7.31
CA VAL A 76 -6.99 16.84 -8.32
C VAL A 76 -5.70 17.29 -7.64
N GLY A 77 -4.57 16.84 -8.17
CA GLY A 77 -3.24 17.28 -7.75
C GLY A 77 -2.17 16.21 -7.84
N LEU A 78 -0.99 16.56 -7.32
CA LEU A 78 0.15 15.67 -7.23
C LEU A 78 0.18 15.00 -5.86
N TYR A 79 0.42 13.70 -5.87
CA TYR A 79 0.47 12.85 -4.70
C TYR A 79 1.77 12.09 -4.66
N VAL A 80 2.25 11.81 -3.45
CA VAL A 80 3.35 10.89 -3.21
C VAL A 80 2.88 9.84 -2.23
N ALA A 81 2.88 8.58 -2.64
CA ALA A 81 2.68 7.46 -1.76
C ALA A 81 4.03 6.89 -1.34
N THR A 82 4.23 6.73 -0.04
CA THR A 82 5.37 6.04 0.55
C THR A 82 4.88 4.78 1.24
N MET A 83 5.48 3.64 0.90
CA MET A 83 5.16 2.34 1.45
C MET A 83 6.40 1.75 2.10
N ASN A 84 6.42 1.67 3.43
CA ASN A 84 7.52 1.11 4.19
C ASN A 84 7.16 -0.32 4.62
N ILE A 85 8.03 -1.27 4.28
CA ILE A 85 7.85 -2.67 4.66
C ILE A 85 8.82 -2.99 5.79
N TYR A 86 8.29 -3.65 6.81
CA TYR A 86 9.03 -4.05 7.99
C TYR A 86 8.89 -5.53 8.24
N GLU A 87 9.89 -6.11 8.90
CA GLU A 87 9.76 -7.34 9.64
C GLU A 87 9.16 -7.06 11.01
N ASN A 88 8.15 -7.83 11.38
CA ASN A 88 7.48 -7.72 12.65
C ASN A 88 7.36 -9.11 13.29
N PRO A 89 7.94 -9.36 14.47
CA PRO A 89 7.88 -10.68 15.08
C PRO A 89 6.49 -11.05 15.62
N THR A 90 5.65 -10.07 15.94
CA THR A 90 4.34 -10.28 16.59
C THR A 90 3.15 -10.02 15.67
N GLY A 91 3.34 -9.29 14.57
CA GLY A 91 2.27 -8.96 13.62
C GLY A 91 1.20 -8.00 14.18
N ASP A 92 1.48 -7.30 15.29
CA ASP A 92 0.50 -6.48 16.01
C ASP A 92 0.68 -4.96 15.82
N CYS A 93 1.60 -4.56 14.93
CA CYS A 93 2.08 -3.19 14.73
C CYS A 93 2.68 -2.44 15.94
N LYS A 94 2.68 -3.03 17.14
CA LYS A 94 3.07 -2.37 18.39
C LYS A 94 4.48 -2.73 18.83
N ALA A 95 4.96 -3.91 18.45
CA ALA A 95 6.32 -4.32 18.70
C ALA A 95 7.33 -3.53 17.86
N ASN A 96 8.60 -3.56 18.28
CA ASN A 96 9.70 -3.04 17.47
C ASN A 96 9.73 -3.77 16.12
N LYS A 97 9.66 -2.98 15.06
CA LYS A 97 9.69 -3.46 13.67
C LYS A 97 11.10 -3.23 13.11
N GLU A 98 11.62 -4.17 12.35
CA GLU A 98 12.89 -4.00 11.61
C GLU A 98 12.59 -3.54 10.19
N PHE A 99 13.18 -2.42 9.76
CA PHE A 99 12.97 -1.89 8.42
C PHE A 99 13.62 -2.78 7.36
N LEU A 100 12.90 -3.05 6.27
CA LEU A 100 13.41 -3.84 5.15
C LEU A 100 13.64 -2.99 3.91
N CYS A 101 12.59 -2.31 3.46
CA CYS A 101 12.61 -1.52 2.24
C CYS A 101 11.49 -0.47 2.23
N SER A 102 11.65 0.50 1.34
CA SER A 102 10.64 1.53 1.09
C SER A 102 10.38 1.65 -0.42
N LEU A 103 9.11 1.79 -0.79
CA LEU A 103 8.68 2.10 -2.14
C LEU A 103 8.05 3.50 -2.15
N HIS A 104 8.53 4.35 -3.05
CA HIS A 104 8.00 5.69 -3.27
C HIS A 104 7.37 5.78 -4.65
N LEU A 105 6.11 6.21 -4.71
CA LEU A 105 5.33 6.36 -5.93
C LEU A 105 4.85 7.80 -6.08
N GLY A 106 5.09 8.41 -7.23
CA GLY A 106 4.50 9.68 -7.63
C GLY A 106 3.23 9.44 -8.45
N LEU A 107 2.16 10.14 -8.11
CA LEU A 107 0.85 9.99 -8.72
C LEU A 107 0.31 11.38 -9.10
N SER A 108 -0.20 11.55 -10.32
CA SER A 108 -0.95 12.74 -10.73
C SER A 108 -2.41 12.35 -10.90
N VAL A 109 -3.30 13.08 -10.24
CA VAL A 109 -4.76 12.95 -10.43
C VAL A 109 -5.24 14.19 -11.15
N GLU A 110 -5.80 13.99 -12.34
CA GLU A 110 -6.25 15.03 -13.26
C GLU A 110 -7.73 14.80 -13.58
N MET A 111 -8.49 15.88 -13.78
CA MET A 111 -9.85 15.80 -14.32
C MET A 111 -9.78 16.10 -15.82
N GLU A 112 -10.33 15.20 -16.63
CA GLU A 112 -10.55 15.43 -18.06
C GLU A 112 -11.69 16.44 -18.30
#